data_AF-A0A958AUY8-F1
#
_entry.id   AF-A0A958AUY8-F1
#
_cell.length_a   1.000
_cell.length_b   1.000
_cell.length_c   1.000
_cell.angle_alpha   90.00
_cell.angle_beta   90.00
_cell.angle_gamma   90.00
#
_symmetry.space_group_name_H-M   'P 1'
#
loop_
_entity.id
_entity.type
_entity.pdbx_description
1 polymer ?
#
loop_
_entity_poly.entity_id
_entity_poly.type
_entity_poly.pdbx_seq_one_letter_code
_entity_poly.pdbx_strand_id
1 'polypeptide(L)'
;MNGLTVTKMESARIPTDAAEFELYMYRTNQDNLEHLAMVMGNVLGQDAVLVRVHSECYTGDVLGSQRCDCGQQLQRAMALIADAGAGVIIYLRQEGRGIGLLEKLKAYNLQDLGYDTVEANLLLGHPPDVRDYTVAARILEDLGIRSVRLLTNNPQKIDALNQKGVLITDRLPLYGQITSENARYVQTKVTRMNHFPPPDSHAPEPLLLLKQVQQHLAQADSFRRQRHRPYVTLSYAQTVDGSIAIQSGRQFNISSAPAHRLTHQLRANHEAILVGINTVLADDPQLTVRLVAGQNPQPIILDSRLRCPLDAKLLQNRAQPLWIMTSHCADKHRQCALEARGAKVFRLGTHDDGRINIDEVLMLLAEAGVRSLMVEGGGQVITSFIKAQLVDQMVLTVAPMFAGGLQAVNSLGLSAANAVPHLANVQYQVLDSDLIIRGDFIWTEQ
;
A
#
# COMPACT_ATOMS: atom_id res chain seq x y z
N MET A 1 -13.71 -44.47 -16.58
CA MET A 1 -12.65 -44.43 -15.55
C MET A 1 -13.30 -44.00 -14.25
N ASN A 2 -13.24 -44.80 -13.20
CA ASN A 2 -13.81 -44.44 -11.90
C ASN A 2 -13.11 -43.16 -11.39
N GLY A 3 -13.88 -42.18 -10.94
CA GLY A 3 -13.34 -40.92 -10.40
C GLY A 3 -12.47 -41.15 -9.16
N LEU A 4 -11.71 -40.13 -8.77
CA LEU A 4 -10.99 -40.14 -7.49
C LEU A 4 -11.98 -40.27 -6.33
N THR A 5 -11.72 -41.23 -5.45
CA THR A 5 -12.46 -41.47 -4.19
C THR A 5 -11.51 -41.40 -3.01
N VAL A 6 -12.05 -41.08 -1.84
CA VAL A 6 -11.30 -41.07 -0.57
C VAL A 6 -11.96 -42.04 0.41
N THR A 7 -11.14 -42.72 1.20
CA THR A 7 -11.60 -43.61 2.27
C THR A 7 -11.01 -43.13 3.58
N LYS A 8 -11.87 -42.84 4.56
CA LYS A 8 -11.46 -42.57 5.95
C LYS A 8 -10.98 -43.88 6.58
N MET A 9 -9.75 -43.90 7.05
CA MET A 9 -9.09 -45.09 7.58
C MET A 9 -9.26 -45.20 9.09
N GLU A 10 -8.79 -44.18 9.82
CA GLU A 10 -8.75 -44.15 11.29
C GLU A 10 -8.89 -42.71 11.80
N SER A 11 -9.17 -42.57 13.11
CA SER A 11 -9.20 -41.29 13.78
C SER A 11 -8.52 -41.30 15.15
N ALA A 12 -8.01 -40.15 15.57
CA ALA A 12 -7.44 -39.99 16.90
C ALA A 12 -7.62 -38.56 17.43
N ARG A 13 -7.80 -38.46 18.74
CA ARG A 13 -7.78 -37.18 19.47
C ARG A 13 -6.36 -36.59 19.49
N ILE A 14 -6.22 -35.35 19.02
CA ILE A 14 -4.98 -34.58 18.98
C ILE A 14 -5.15 -33.29 19.79
N PRO A 15 -4.68 -33.27 21.05
CA PRO A 15 -4.59 -32.02 21.82
C PRO A 15 -3.43 -31.16 21.29
N THR A 16 -3.69 -29.88 21.08
CA THR A 16 -2.70 -28.88 20.66
C THR A 16 -2.81 -27.64 21.55
N ASP A 17 -1.81 -26.76 21.50
CA ASP A 17 -1.84 -25.50 22.28
C ASP A 17 -3.01 -24.58 21.89
N ALA A 18 -3.47 -24.67 20.63
CA ALA A 18 -4.60 -23.88 20.16
C ALA A 18 -5.92 -24.47 20.65
N ALA A 19 -6.10 -25.78 20.47
CA ALA A 19 -7.28 -26.52 20.92
C ALA A 19 -7.16 -28.05 20.73
N GLU A 20 -8.24 -28.75 21.06
CA GLU A 20 -8.43 -30.18 20.78
C GLU A 20 -9.07 -30.42 19.42
N PHE A 21 -8.41 -31.24 18.60
CA PHE A 21 -8.89 -31.65 17.28
C PHE A 21 -9.05 -33.17 17.22
N GLU A 22 -10.02 -33.65 16.45
CA GLU A 22 -10.07 -35.03 15.98
C GLU A 22 -9.33 -35.11 14.63
N LEU A 23 -8.30 -35.94 14.55
CA LEU A 23 -7.51 -36.12 13.33
C LEU A 23 -8.01 -37.36 12.59
N TYR A 24 -8.52 -37.18 11.38
CA TYR A 24 -8.91 -38.24 10.47
C TYR A 24 -7.81 -38.50 9.43
N MET A 25 -7.48 -39.77 9.20
CA MET A 25 -6.62 -40.19 8.11
C MET A 25 -7.45 -40.64 6.91
N TYR A 26 -7.08 -40.16 5.72
CA TYR A 26 -7.70 -40.50 4.45
C TYR A 26 -6.67 -41.07 3.47
N ARG A 27 -7.07 -42.09 2.71
CA ARG A 27 -6.34 -42.60 1.54
C ARG A 27 -7.18 -42.45 0.28
N THR A 28 -6.52 -42.37 -0.86
CA THR A 28 -7.20 -42.32 -2.17
C THR A 28 -7.14 -43.68 -2.87
N ASN A 29 -7.92 -43.84 -3.93
CA ASN A 29 -7.80 -44.98 -4.85
C ASN A 29 -6.76 -44.77 -5.96
N GLN A 30 -6.02 -43.66 -5.96
CA GLN A 30 -5.09 -43.29 -7.03
C GLN A 30 -3.62 -43.31 -6.59
N ASP A 31 -3.37 -43.17 -5.28
CA ASP A 31 -2.05 -43.18 -4.68
C ASP A 31 -2.06 -43.80 -3.27
N ASN A 32 -0.87 -43.96 -2.70
CA ASN A 32 -0.68 -44.45 -1.34
C ASN A 32 -0.41 -43.30 -0.36
N LEU A 33 -0.81 -42.07 -0.70
CA LEU A 33 -0.58 -40.92 0.16
C LEU A 33 -1.61 -40.88 1.30
N GLU A 34 -1.14 -40.51 2.49
CA GLU A 34 -1.97 -40.39 3.69
C GLU A 34 -2.32 -38.92 3.93
N HIS A 35 -3.49 -38.52 3.46
CA HIS A 35 -4.03 -37.19 3.68
C HIS A 35 -4.68 -37.11 5.06
N LEU A 36 -4.67 -35.92 5.67
CA LEU A 36 -5.23 -35.74 7.00
C LEU A 36 -6.33 -34.67 7.00
N ALA A 37 -7.31 -34.83 7.87
CA ALA A 37 -8.25 -33.78 8.22
C ALA A 37 -8.26 -33.60 9.75
N MET A 38 -7.85 -32.42 10.23
CA MET A 38 -8.01 -32.02 11.62
C MET A 38 -9.36 -31.33 11.76
N VAL A 39 -10.26 -31.92 12.55
CA VAL A 39 -11.63 -31.44 12.72
C VAL A 39 -11.85 -31.01 14.15
N MET A 40 -12.39 -29.81 14.31
CA MET A 40 -12.84 -29.28 15.59
C MET A 40 -14.35 -29.13 15.58
N GLY A 41 -14.99 -29.51 16.70
CA GLY A 41 -16.41 -29.34 16.90
C GLY A 41 -17.26 -30.22 15.96
N ASN A 42 -18.56 -29.98 15.95
CA ASN A 42 -19.47 -30.68 15.04
C ASN A 42 -19.60 -29.92 13.71
N VAL A 43 -19.10 -30.51 12.63
CA VAL A 43 -19.15 -29.93 11.27
C VAL A 43 -20.16 -30.61 10.34
N LEU A 44 -20.73 -31.74 10.77
CA LEU A 44 -21.65 -32.53 9.94
C LEU A 44 -22.94 -31.75 9.68
N GLY A 45 -23.29 -31.60 8.39
CA GLY A 45 -24.49 -30.88 7.97
C GLY A 45 -24.44 -29.38 8.26
N GLN A 46 -23.28 -28.81 8.61
CA GLN A 46 -23.16 -27.38 8.88
C GLN A 46 -22.92 -26.57 7.61
N ASP A 47 -23.37 -25.31 7.66
CA ASP A 47 -23.08 -24.28 6.65
C ASP A 47 -21.94 -23.38 7.11
N ALA A 48 -21.28 -22.72 6.17
CA ALA A 48 -20.25 -21.71 6.42
C ALA A 48 -19.14 -22.17 7.40
N VAL A 49 -18.77 -23.46 7.34
CA VAL A 49 -17.73 -24.04 8.19
C VAL A 49 -16.39 -23.42 7.84
N LEU A 50 -15.61 -23.03 8.84
CA LEU A 50 -14.28 -22.47 8.61
C LEU A 50 -13.32 -23.58 8.18
N VAL A 51 -12.75 -23.48 6.98
CA VAL A 51 -11.90 -24.52 6.42
C VAL A 51 -10.57 -23.95 5.93
N ARG A 52 -9.48 -24.68 6.22
CA ARG A 52 -8.17 -24.46 5.61
C ARG A 52 -7.75 -25.69 4.81
N VAL A 53 -7.57 -25.53 3.50
CA VAL A 53 -6.90 -26.54 2.66
C VAL A 53 -5.41 -26.22 2.59
N HIS A 54 -4.62 -26.95 3.40
CA HIS A 54 -3.18 -26.78 3.55
C HIS A 54 -2.42 -27.79 2.70
N SER A 55 -1.46 -27.31 1.91
CA SER A 55 -0.50 -28.17 1.23
C SER A 55 0.71 -28.33 2.15
N GLU A 56 1.13 -29.57 2.39
CA GLU A 56 2.29 -29.89 3.21
C GLU A 56 3.49 -28.98 2.93
N CYS A 57 4.12 -28.50 4.00
CA CYS A 57 5.39 -27.82 3.96
C CYS A 57 6.23 -28.27 5.16
N TYR A 58 6.82 -29.45 5.11
CA TYR A 58 7.67 -30.04 6.16
C TYR A 58 8.64 -29.02 6.79
N THR A 59 9.37 -28.28 5.97
CA THR A 59 10.32 -27.28 6.45
C THR A 59 9.66 -26.14 7.23
N GLY A 60 8.46 -25.70 6.83
CA GLY A 60 7.74 -24.61 7.50
C GLY A 60 6.91 -25.08 8.69
N ASP A 61 6.21 -26.20 8.51
CA ASP A 61 5.22 -26.73 9.44
C ASP A 61 5.89 -27.48 10.60
N VAL A 62 6.94 -28.27 10.32
CA VAL A 62 7.62 -29.11 11.34
C VAL A 62 8.89 -28.43 11.87
N LEU A 63 9.71 -27.84 10.98
CA LEU A 63 11.00 -27.25 11.38
C LEU A 63 10.93 -25.75 11.68
N GLY A 64 9.79 -25.09 11.44
CA GLY A 64 9.63 -23.65 11.69
C GLY A 64 10.45 -22.74 10.76
N SER A 65 10.80 -23.20 9.56
CA SER A 65 11.57 -22.42 8.59
C SER A 65 10.86 -21.10 8.23
N GLN A 66 11.61 -20.00 8.32
CA GLN A 66 11.12 -18.66 7.98
C GLN A 66 11.25 -18.31 6.49
N ARG A 67 11.71 -19.23 5.62
CA ARG A 67 11.79 -19.00 4.16
C ARG A 67 10.42 -18.87 3.49
N CYS A 68 9.38 -19.38 4.13
CA CYS A 68 8.00 -19.27 3.68
C CYS A 68 7.10 -18.91 4.86
N ASP A 69 5.84 -18.62 4.57
CA ASP A 69 4.82 -18.30 5.57
C ASP A 69 3.88 -19.48 5.90
N CYS A 70 4.14 -20.68 5.36
CA CYS A 70 3.24 -21.84 5.48
C CYS A 70 2.99 -22.27 6.93
N GLY A 71 4.03 -22.43 7.74
CA GLY A 71 3.90 -22.86 9.14
C GLY A 71 3.10 -21.87 9.99
N GLN A 72 3.36 -20.56 9.79
CA GLN A 72 2.61 -19.51 10.48
C GLN A 72 1.15 -19.46 10.03
N GLN A 73 0.87 -19.67 8.73
CA GLN A 73 -0.50 -19.79 8.24
C GLN A 73 -1.21 -21.01 8.85
N LEU A 74 -0.53 -22.16 9.01
CA LEU A 74 -1.10 -23.34 9.64
C LEU A 74 -1.48 -23.07 11.11
N GLN A 75 -0.55 -22.54 11.90
CA GLN A 75 -0.79 -22.19 13.30
C GLN A 75 -1.95 -21.18 13.44
N ARG A 76 -1.98 -20.16 12.59
CA ARG A 76 -3.06 -19.16 12.61
C ARG A 76 -4.40 -19.74 12.18
N ALA A 77 -4.43 -20.70 11.24
CA ALA A 77 -5.65 -21.41 10.88
C ALA A 77 -6.19 -22.22 12.07
N MET A 78 -5.31 -22.91 12.81
CA MET A 78 -5.69 -23.64 14.02
C MET A 78 -6.30 -22.70 15.07
N ALA A 79 -5.68 -21.53 15.30
CA ALA A 79 -6.21 -20.53 16.24
C ALA A 79 -7.56 -19.97 15.80
N LEU A 80 -7.73 -19.60 14.53
CA LEU A 80 -9.01 -19.08 14.02
C LEU A 80 -10.15 -20.12 14.10
N ILE A 81 -9.82 -21.39 13.88
CA ILE A 81 -10.78 -22.48 14.04
C ILE A 81 -11.12 -22.68 15.52
N ALA A 82 -10.12 -22.62 16.41
CA ALA A 82 -10.32 -22.66 17.86
C ALA A 82 -11.27 -21.56 18.34
N ASP A 83 -11.04 -20.31 17.91
CA ASP A 83 -11.90 -19.16 18.25
C ASP A 83 -13.33 -19.31 17.71
N ALA A 84 -13.49 -19.94 16.55
CA ALA A 84 -14.80 -20.20 15.95
C ALA A 84 -15.56 -21.38 16.62
N GLY A 85 -14.86 -22.24 17.36
CA GLY A 85 -15.41 -23.42 18.04
C GLY A 85 -15.75 -24.60 17.12
N ALA A 86 -15.71 -24.42 15.79
CA ALA A 86 -15.88 -25.48 14.81
C ALA A 86 -15.15 -25.17 13.49
N GLY A 87 -14.49 -26.17 12.89
CA GLY A 87 -13.77 -25.98 11.64
C GLY A 87 -12.87 -27.16 11.27
N VAL A 88 -12.30 -27.10 10.06
CA VAL A 88 -11.50 -28.20 9.48
C VAL A 88 -10.21 -27.68 8.87
N ILE A 89 -9.09 -28.35 9.15
CA ILE A 89 -7.84 -28.22 8.38
C ILE A 89 -7.62 -29.50 7.59
N ILE A 90 -7.67 -29.41 6.26
CA ILE A 90 -7.27 -30.51 5.37
C ILE A 90 -5.79 -30.35 5.08
N TYR A 91 -4.98 -31.31 5.51
CA TYR A 91 -3.55 -31.37 5.27
C TYR A 91 -3.26 -32.34 4.13
N LEU A 92 -2.99 -31.81 2.94
CA LEU A 92 -2.66 -32.59 1.75
C LEU A 92 -1.16 -32.86 1.68
N ARG A 93 -0.78 -34.11 1.42
CA ARG A 93 0.60 -34.57 1.17
C ARG A 93 1.15 -34.04 -0.18
N GLN A 94 1.25 -32.72 -0.31
CA GLN A 94 1.62 -32.00 -1.53
C GLN A 94 2.83 -31.08 -1.30
N GLU A 95 3.91 -31.64 -0.76
CA GLU A 95 5.16 -30.94 -0.50
C GLU A 95 5.72 -30.27 -1.76
N GLY A 96 6.30 -29.07 -1.61
CA GLY A 96 6.96 -28.35 -2.69
C GLY A 96 6.02 -27.91 -3.81
N ARG A 97 4.70 -27.84 -3.57
CA ARG A 97 3.67 -27.68 -4.63
C ARG A 97 3.48 -28.93 -5.48
N GLY A 98 3.77 -30.10 -4.91
CA GLY A 98 3.59 -31.42 -5.52
C GLY A 98 4.84 -32.02 -6.17
N ILE A 99 5.99 -31.31 -6.14
CA ILE A 99 7.29 -31.84 -6.62
C ILE A 99 8.04 -32.65 -5.56
N GLY A 100 7.60 -32.60 -4.29
CA GLY A 100 8.24 -33.30 -3.18
C GLY A 100 9.39 -32.52 -2.52
N LEU A 101 9.86 -33.03 -1.38
CA LEU A 101 10.84 -32.35 -0.52
C LEU A 101 12.21 -32.22 -1.20
N LEU A 102 12.67 -33.28 -1.88
CA LEU A 102 13.99 -33.27 -2.54
C LEU A 102 14.09 -32.15 -3.59
N GLU A 103 13.10 -32.08 -4.48
CA GLU A 103 13.06 -31.08 -5.55
C GLU A 103 12.87 -29.66 -5.00
N LYS A 104 12.09 -29.51 -3.91
CA LYS A 104 11.99 -28.24 -3.18
C LYS A 104 13.35 -27.77 -2.64
N LEU A 105 14.15 -28.66 -2.06
CA LEU A 105 15.48 -28.30 -1.56
C LEU A 105 16.44 -27.91 -2.70
N LYS A 106 16.34 -28.58 -3.86
CA LYS A 106 17.07 -28.14 -5.07
C LYS A 106 16.63 -26.74 -5.50
N ALA A 107 15.33 -26.46 -5.49
CA ALA A 107 14.79 -25.15 -5.84
C ALA A 107 15.25 -24.06 -4.87
N TYR A 108 15.43 -24.40 -3.58
CA TYR A 108 16.00 -23.50 -2.58
C TYR A 108 17.46 -23.15 -2.88
N ASN A 109 18.28 -24.12 -3.27
CA ASN A 109 19.68 -23.86 -3.64
C ASN A 109 19.76 -22.91 -4.84
N LEU A 110 18.87 -23.05 -5.82
CA LEU A 110 18.79 -22.11 -6.95
C LEU A 110 18.31 -20.72 -6.50
N GLN A 111 17.37 -20.64 -5.56
CA GLN A 111 16.93 -19.35 -5.02
C GLN A 111 18.05 -18.61 -4.27
N ASP A 112 18.91 -19.34 -3.57
CA ASP A 112 20.09 -18.80 -2.89
C ASP A 112 21.13 -18.25 -3.89
N LEU A 113 21.10 -18.72 -5.16
CA LEU A 113 21.88 -18.16 -6.27
C LEU A 113 21.21 -16.97 -6.95
N GLY A 114 20.06 -16.52 -6.45
CA GLY A 114 19.39 -15.31 -6.90
C GLY A 114 18.19 -15.53 -7.83
N TYR A 115 17.86 -16.77 -8.20
CA TYR A 115 16.65 -17.06 -8.99
C TYR A 115 15.38 -16.92 -8.14
N ASP A 116 14.27 -16.48 -8.74
CA ASP A 116 12.99 -16.51 -8.02
C ASP A 116 12.40 -17.94 -7.94
N THR A 117 11.33 -18.11 -7.16
CA THR A 117 10.70 -19.45 -6.98
C THR A 117 10.13 -20.03 -8.28
N VAL A 118 9.71 -19.20 -9.24
CA VAL A 118 9.20 -19.67 -10.53
C VAL A 118 10.37 -20.09 -11.43
N GLU A 119 11.41 -19.26 -11.52
CA GLU A 119 12.62 -19.53 -12.28
C GLU A 119 13.34 -20.79 -11.81
N ALA A 120 13.47 -20.96 -10.49
CA ALA A 120 14.08 -22.15 -9.90
C ALA A 120 13.32 -23.44 -10.27
N ASN A 121 11.99 -23.42 -10.31
CA ASN A 121 11.21 -24.59 -10.73
C ASN A 121 11.36 -24.87 -12.24
N LEU A 122 11.34 -23.83 -13.07
CA LEU A 122 11.53 -23.98 -14.52
C LEU A 122 12.91 -24.53 -14.87
N LEU A 123 13.96 -24.09 -14.17
CA LEU A 123 15.32 -24.63 -14.32
C LEU A 123 15.44 -26.10 -13.95
N LEU A 124 14.63 -26.56 -13.00
CA LEU A 124 14.55 -27.98 -12.59
C LEU A 124 13.62 -28.81 -13.48
N GLY A 125 12.99 -28.21 -14.50
CA GLY A 125 12.08 -28.88 -15.42
C GLY A 125 10.67 -29.12 -14.87
N HIS A 126 10.30 -28.44 -13.77
CA HIS A 126 9.00 -28.62 -13.11
C HIS A 126 8.01 -27.50 -13.49
N PRO A 127 6.70 -27.81 -13.60
CA PRO A 127 5.68 -26.77 -13.67
C PRO A 127 5.67 -25.94 -12.38
N PRO A 128 5.27 -24.65 -12.45
CA PRO A 128 5.28 -23.77 -11.27
C PRO A 128 4.29 -24.18 -10.18
N ASP A 129 3.26 -24.97 -10.50
CA ASP A 129 2.29 -25.53 -9.56
C ASP A 129 1.62 -26.77 -10.16
N VAL A 130 1.70 -27.93 -9.50
CA VAL A 130 1.09 -29.19 -9.96
C VAL A 130 0.03 -29.73 -9.01
N ARG A 131 -0.47 -28.89 -8.10
CA ARG A 131 -1.39 -29.32 -7.04
C ARG A 131 -2.79 -29.61 -7.56
N ASP A 132 -3.36 -30.72 -7.10
CA ASP A 132 -4.76 -31.09 -7.31
C ASP A 132 -5.55 -31.03 -6.00
N TYR A 133 -6.67 -30.31 -5.99
CA TYR A 133 -7.53 -30.16 -4.82
C TYR A 133 -8.74 -31.11 -4.82
N THR A 134 -8.81 -32.06 -5.75
CA THR A 134 -9.88 -33.08 -5.83
C THR A 134 -9.97 -33.89 -4.53
N VAL A 135 -8.84 -34.28 -3.93
CA VAL A 135 -8.82 -35.00 -2.65
C VAL A 135 -9.47 -34.18 -1.53
N ALA A 136 -9.16 -32.87 -1.45
CA ALA A 136 -9.76 -32.00 -0.45
C ALA A 136 -11.28 -31.87 -0.62
N ALA A 137 -11.76 -31.75 -1.86
CA ALA A 137 -13.19 -31.70 -2.14
C ALA A 137 -13.91 -32.98 -1.67
N ARG A 138 -13.32 -34.16 -1.93
CA ARG A 138 -13.87 -35.45 -1.50
C ARG A 138 -13.84 -35.65 0.01
N ILE A 139 -12.81 -35.14 0.69
CA ILE A 139 -12.76 -35.17 2.16
C ILE A 139 -13.87 -34.27 2.75
N LEU A 140 -14.09 -33.07 2.20
CA LEU A 140 -15.17 -32.18 2.66
C LEU A 140 -16.56 -32.80 2.45
N GLU A 141 -16.74 -33.53 1.35
CA GLU A 141 -17.95 -34.29 1.04
C GLU A 141 -18.17 -35.44 2.06
N ASP A 142 -17.13 -36.23 2.37
CA ASP A 142 -17.19 -37.29 3.39
C ASP A 142 -17.51 -36.76 4.79
N LEU A 143 -16.98 -35.58 5.14
CA LEU A 143 -17.30 -34.88 6.39
C LEU A 143 -18.73 -34.31 6.42
N GLY A 144 -19.44 -34.32 5.29
CA GLY A 144 -20.83 -33.88 5.16
C GLY A 144 -21.02 -32.38 5.36
N ILE A 145 -20.03 -31.56 4.98
CA ILE A 145 -20.09 -30.10 5.09
C ILE A 145 -20.87 -29.53 3.91
N ARG A 146 -21.88 -28.69 4.17
CA ARG A 146 -22.74 -28.12 3.12
C ARG A 146 -22.12 -26.91 2.45
N SER A 147 -21.43 -26.06 3.20
CA SER A 147 -20.74 -24.89 2.66
C SER A 147 -19.57 -24.44 3.54
N VAL A 148 -18.64 -23.69 2.92
CA VAL A 148 -17.33 -23.41 3.47
C VAL A 148 -17.02 -21.91 3.50
N ARG A 149 -16.43 -21.43 4.59
CA ARG A 149 -15.67 -20.18 4.64
C ARG A 149 -14.19 -20.51 4.54
N LEU A 150 -13.55 -20.19 3.42
CA LEU A 150 -12.23 -20.72 3.08
C LEU A 150 -11.09 -19.79 3.51
N LEU A 151 -10.15 -20.31 4.29
CA LEU A 151 -8.92 -19.63 4.70
C LEU A 151 -7.83 -19.72 3.62
N THR A 152 -7.81 -18.77 2.68
CA THR A 152 -6.83 -18.76 1.57
C THR A 152 -6.52 -17.36 1.03
N ASN A 153 -5.29 -17.20 0.53
CA ASN A 153 -4.86 -16.06 -0.29
C ASN A 153 -4.64 -16.43 -1.76
N ASN A 154 -4.81 -17.70 -2.13
CA ASN A 154 -4.65 -18.16 -3.50
C ASN A 154 -6.02 -18.18 -4.20
N PRO A 155 -6.31 -17.28 -5.15
CA PRO A 155 -7.58 -17.31 -5.90
C PRO A 155 -7.73 -18.58 -6.73
N GLN A 156 -6.66 -19.11 -7.32
CA GLN A 156 -6.73 -20.36 -8.10
C GLN A 156 -7.20 -21.55 -7.26
N LYS A 157 -6.91 -21.53 -5.94
CA LYS A 157 -7.43 -22.55 -5.01
C LYS A 157 -8.94 -22.44 -4.81
N ILE A 158 -9.46 -21.22 -4.78
CA ILE A 158 -10.91 -20.96 -4.70
C ILE A 158 -11.58 -21.51 -5.94
N ASP A 159 -11.07 -21.13 -7.12
CA ASP A 159 -11.61 -21.57 -8.41
C ASP A 159 -11.56 -23.09 -8.55
N ALA A 160 -10.43 -23.71 -8.19
CA ALA A 160 -10.26 -25.16 -8.27
C ALA A 160 -11.23 -25.91 -7.33
N LEU A 161 -11.45 -25.45 -6.11
CA LEU A 161 -12.39 -26.08 -5.17
C LEU A 161 -13.84 -25.90 -5.62
N ASN A 162 -14.22 -24.71 -6.10
CA ASN A 162 -15.54 -24.45 -6.67
C ASN A 162 -15.83 -25.37 -7.87
N GLN A 163 -14.86 -25.53 -8.79
CA GLN A 163 -14.98 -26.44 -9.95
C GLN A 163 -15.14 -27.91 -9.53
N LYS A 164 -14.70 -28.28 -8.33
CA LYS A 164 -14.84 -29.64 -7.78
C LYS A 164 -16.09 -29.80 -6.91
N GLY A 165 -16.98 -28.82 -6.89
CA GLY A 165 -18.28 -28.88 -6.23
C GLY A 165 -18.30 -28.40 -4.78
N VAL A 166 -17.22 -27.80 -4.27
CA VAL A 166 -17.20 -27.22 -2.93
C VAL A 166 -17.89 -25.85 -2.95
N LEU A 167 -18.96 -25.69 -2.16
CA LEU A 167 -19.67 -24.40 -2.05
C LEU A 167 -18.92 -23.45 -1.10
N ILE A 168 -18.14 -22.53 -1.66
CA ILE A 168 -17.44 -21.48 -0.89
C ILE A 168 -18.35 -20.26 -0.74
N THR A 169 -18.77 -19.96 0.49
CA THR A 169 -19.68 -18.84 0.83
C THR A 169 -18.92 -17.57 1.20
N ASP A 170 -17.70 -17.70 1.72
CA ASP A 170 -16.84 -16.58 2.07
C ASP A 170 -15.36 -16.99 1.96
N ARG A 171 -14.49 -16.00 1.79
CA ARG A 171 -13.03 -16.17 1.83
C ARG A 171 -12.48 -15.34 2.98
N LEU A 172 -11.85 -16.01 3.94
CA LEU A 172 -11.10 -15.33 4.98
C LEU A 172 -9.61 -15.27 4.58
N PRO A 173 -9.01 -14.07 4.59
CA PRO A 173 -7.58 -13.93 4.34
C PRO A 173 -6.74 -14.57 5.46
N LEU A 174 -5.60 -15.18 5.11
CA LEU A 174 -4.75 -15.87 6.08
C LEU A 174 -3.27 -15.65 5.78
N TYR A 175 -2.62 -14.73 6.47
CA TYR A 175 -1.21 -14.38 6.22
C TYR A 175 -0.34 -14.71 7.44
N GLY A 176 0.89 -15.14 7.16
CA GLY A 176 1.97 -15.11 8.15
C GLY A 176 2.60 -13.71 8.24
N GLN A 177 3.47 -13.54 9.22
CA GLN A 177 4.35 -12.39 9.36
C GLN A 177 5.34 -12.34 8.20
N ILE A 178 5.46 -11.17 7.59
CA ILE A 178 6.51 -10.91 6.62
C ILE A 178 7.79 -10.55 7.38
N THR A 179 8.86 -11.27 7.05
CA THR A 179 10.22 -11.05 7.54
C THR A 179 11.14 -10.77 6.36
N SER A 180 12.36 -10.31 6.63
CA SER A 180 13.38 -10.17 5.58
C SER A 180 13.64 -11.49 4.83
N GLU A 181 13.50 -12.63 5.52
CA GLU A 181 13.73 -13.97 4.96
C GLU A 181 12.65 -14.39 3.95
N ASN A 182 11.37 -14.08 4.20
CA ASN A 182 10.26 -14.52 3.32
C ASN A 182 9.69 -13.42 2.41
N ALA A 183 10.12 -12.17 2.55
CA ALA A 183 9.56 -11.04 1.78
C ALA A 183 9.57 -11.31 0.26
N ARG A 184 10.71 -11.79 -0.27
CA ARG A 184 10.84 -12.12 -1.70
C ARG A 184 9.89 -13.25 -2.11
N TYR A 185 9.74 -14.27 -1.27
CA TYR A 185 8.85 -15.41 -1.52
C TYR A 185 7.38 -14.98 -1.56
N VAL A 186 6.94 -14.18 -0.58
CA VAL A 186 5.58 -13.64 -0.52
C VAL A 186 5.32 -12.71 -1.71
N GLN A 187 6.28 -11.83 -2.04
CA GLN A 187 6.17 -10.94 -3.19
C GLN A 187 6.02 -11.71 -4.50
N THR A 188 6.81 -12.77 -4.69
CA THR A 188 6.73 -13.64 -5.88
C THR A 188 5.35 -14.29 -6.01
N LYS A 189 4.74 -14.73 -4.90
CA LYS A 189 3.37 -15.27 -4.92
C LYS A 189 2.34 -14.22 -5.40
N VAL A 190 2.50 -12.97 -4.96
CA VAL A 190 1.58 -11.88 -5.36
C VAL A 190 1.80 -11.50 -6.83
N THR A 191 3.03 -11.17 -7.22
CA THR A 191 3.32 -10.58 -8.53
C THR A 191 3.31 -11.61 -9.66
N ARG A 192 3.76 -12.84 -9.40
CA ARG A 192 3.91 -13.88 -10.44
C ARG A 192 2.85 -14.97 -10.39
N MET A 193 2.20 -15.16 -9.24
CA MET A 193 1.24 -16.24 -9.03
C MET A 193 -0.16 -15.75 -8.64
N ASN A 194 -0.42 -14.46 -8.85
CA ASN A 194 -1.71 -13.82 -8.67
C ASN A 194 -2.33 -14.06 -7.27
N HIS A 195 -1.52 -14.26 -6.23
CA HIS A 195 -2.05 -14.39 -4.87
C HIS A 195 -2.57 -13.04 -4.38
N PHE A 196 -3.66 -13.06 -3.61
CA PHE A 196 -4.14 -11.85 -2.96
C PHE A 196 -3.04 -11.28 -2.08
N PRO A 197 -2.72 -9.99 -2.22
CA PRO A 197 -1.71 -9.36 -1.38
C PRO A 197 -2.15 -9.41 0.09
N PRO A 198 -1.22 -9.52 1.04
CA PRO A 198 -1.49 -9.23 2.43
C PRO A 198 -2.24 -7.90 2.57
N PRO A 199 -3.30 -7.81 3.41
CA PRO A 199 -3.89 -6.54 3.77
C PRO A 199 -2.77 -5.74 4.38
N ASP A 200 -2.38 -4.69 3.67
CA ASP A 200 -1.23 -3.85 3.89
C ASP A 200 -0.17 -4.50 4.80
N SER A 201 0.67 -5.33 4.19
CA SER A 201 1.98 -5.72 4.75
C SER A 201 2.88 -4.53 5.10
N HIS A 202 2.39 -3.32 4.87
CA HIS A 202 2.79 -2.05 5.45
C HIS A 202 1.56 -1.27 5.95
N ALA A 203 0.88 -1.74 6.99
CA ALA A 203 0.61 -0.83 8.09
C ALA A 203 1.88 -0.86 8.94
N PRO A 204 2.91 -0.05 8.60
CA PRO A 204 3.97 0.13 9.57
C PRO A 204 3.26 0.65 10.83
N GLU A 205 3.61 0.10 12.01
CA GLU A 205 3.86 0.95 13.18
C GLU A 205 4.14 2.36 12.66
N PRO A 206 3.25 3.37 12.87
CA PRO A 206 3.15 4.50 11.95
C PRO A 206 4.55 4.98 11.67
N LEU A 207 4.93 5.00 10.37
CA LEU A 207 6.31 5.23 9.91
C LEU A 207 6.94 6.18 10.93
N LEU A 208 8.09 5.85 11.54
CA LEU A 208 8.66 6.72 12.58
C LEU A 208 8.61 8.20 12.15
N LEU A 209 8.85 8.40 10.85
CA LEU A 209 8.62 9.62 10.10
C LEU A 209 7.21 10.24 10.22
N LEU A 210 6.14 9.48 9.98
CA LEU A 210 4.75 9.93 10.19
C LEU A 210 4.44 10.26 11.65
N LYS A 211 4.90 9.47 12.62
CA LYS A 211 4.71 9.82 14.05
C LYS A 211 5.32 11.18 14.35
N GLN A 212 6.48 11.47 13.78
CA GLN A 212 7.13 12.76 13.94
C GLN A 212 6.40 13.89 13.22
N VAL A 213 5.99 13.68 11.97
CA VAL A 213 5.15 14.65 11.25
C VAL A 213 3.92 15.00 12.11
N GLN A 214 3.23 14.01 12.65
CA GLN A 214 2.09 14.22 13.56
C GLN A 214 2.46 14.99 14.83
N GLN A 215 3.63 14.71 15.45
CA GLN A 215 4.12 15.45 16.61
C GLN A 215 4.38 16.93 16.30
N HIS A 216 4.94 17.26 15.13
CA HIS A 216 5.13 18.64 14.70
C HIS A 216 3.79 19.33 14.43
N LEU A 217 2.88 18.64 13.73
CA LEU A 217 1.56 19.17 13.41
C LEU A 217 0.67 19.36 14.65
N ALA A 218 0.91 18.61 15.72
CA ALA A 218 0.25 18.84 17.01
C ALA A 218 0.55 20.24 17.59
N GLN A 219 1.68 20.86 17.20
CA GLN A 219 2.08 22.21 17.62
C GLN A 219 1.67 23.30 16.60
N ALA A 220 1.01 22.94 15.50
CA ALA A 220 0.72 23.85 14.40
C ALA A 220 -0.16 25.05 14.79
N ASP A 221 -1.10 24.89 15.74
CA ASP A 221 -1.92 26.04 16.18
C ASP A 221 -1.08 27.07 16.95
N SER A 222 -0.16 26.62 17.81
CA SER A 222 0.78 27.51 18.50
C SER A 222 1.69 28.21 17.50
N PHE A 223 2.23 27.45 16.53
CA PHE A 223 3.07 28.00 15.46
C PHE A 223 2.33 29.08 14.66
N ARG A 224 1.08 28.82 14.25
CA ARG A 224 0.25 29.77 13.52
C ARG A 224 0.04 31.08 14.27
N ARG A 225 -0.22 31.01 15.59
CA ARG A 225 -0.41 32.22 16.41
C ARG A 225 0.87 33.04 16.55
N GLN A 226 2.04 32.39 16.60
CA GLN A 226 3.33 33.06 16.75
C GLN A 226 3.88 33.62 15.45
N ARG A 227 3.71 32.89 14.33
CA ARG A 227 4.29 33.23 13.02
C ARG A 227 3.29 33.87 12.06
N HIS A 228 2.01 33.95 12.44
CA HIS A 228 0.91 34.45 11.61
C HIS A 228 0.77 33.76 10.24
N ARG A 229 1.23 32.50 10.14
CA ARG A 229 1.10 31.63 8.96
C ARG A 229 0.95 30.16 9.36
N PRO A 230 0.30 29.30 8.56
CA PRO A 230 0.26 27.87 8.83
C PRO A 230 1.67 27.24 8.82
N TYR A 231 1.79 26.09 9.49
CA TYR A 231 2.95 25.23 9.38
C TYR A 231 2.98 24.57 7.99
N VAL A 232 4.08 24.72 7.26
CA VAL A 232 4.21 24.31 5.86
C VAL A 232 5.10 23.08 5.73
N THR A 233 4.51 21.98 5.27
CA THR A 233 5.22 20.76 4.90
C THR A 233 5.30 20.64 3.38
N LEU A 234 6.50 20.70 2.84
CA LEU A 234 6.77 20.46 1.42
C LEU A 234 6.92 18.96 1.17
N SER A 235 6.14 18.40 0.23
CA SER A 235 6.21 16.99 -0.12
C SER A 235 6.13 16.74 -1.61
N TYR A 236 7.07 15.95 -2.14
CA TYR A 236 7.10 15.58 -3.55
C TYR A 236 7.91 14.29 -3.76
N ALA A 237 7.71 13.66 -4.91
CA ALA A 237 8.50 12.52 -5.37
C ALA A 237 9.40 12.94 -6.53
N GLN A 238 10.63 12.42 -6.54
CA GLN A 238 11.59 12.60 -7.62
C GLN A 238 12.34 11.31 -7.93
N THR A 239 12.95 11.25 -9.11
CA THR A 239 13.94 10.25 -9.48
C THR A 239 15.31 10.55 -8.83
N VAL A 240 16.28 9.64 -8.93
CA VAL A 240 17.63 9.82 -8.36
C VAL A 240 18.34 11.06 -8.91
N ASP A 241 18.07 11.42 -10.16
CA ASP A 241 18.59 12.62 -10.84
C ASP A 241 17.76 13.90 -10.57
N GLY A 242 16.84 13.89 -9.61
CA GLY A 242 16.07 15.08 -9.20
C GLY A 242 14.86 15.40 -10.08
N SER A 243 14.49 14.50 -10.99
CA SER A 243 13.39 14.74 -11.94
C SER A 243 12.03 14.39 -11.35
N ILE A 244 11.04 15.27 -11.52
CA ILE A 244 9.64 15.09 -11.08
C ILE A 244 8.69 14.75 -12.24
N ALA A 245 9.17 14.84 -13.48
CA ALA A 245 8.46 14.46 -14.69
C ALA A 245 9.46 14.22 -15.82
N ILE A 246 9.18 13.32 -16.77
CA ILE A 246 10.01 13.14 -17.98
C ILE A 246 9.91 14.38 -18.88
N GLN A 247 8.68 14.87 -19.08
CA GLN A 247 8.36 16.05 -19.89
C GLN A 247 7.18 16.79 -19.28
N SER A 248 7.03 18.08 -19.60
CA SER A 248 5.90 18.88 -19.12
C SER A 248 4.57 18.33 -19.65
N GLY A 249 3.57 18.22 -18.77
CA GLY A 249 2.19 17.88 -19.16
C GLY A 249 1.88 16.40 -19.35
N ARG A 250 2.80 15.48 -18.98
CA ARG A 250 2.56 14.04 -19.05
C ARG A 250 2.62 13.42 -17.66
N GLN A 251 1.59 12.67 -17.29
CA GLN A 251 1.54 11.92 -16.05
C GLN A 251 2.74 10.97 -15.95
N PHE A 252 3.52 11.10 -14.90
CA PHE A 252 4.69 10.27 -14.64
C PHE A 252 4.62 9.71 -13.22
N ASN A 253 4.35 8.41 -13.12
CA ASN A 253 4.21 7.77 -11.81
C ASN A 253 5.60 7.34 -11.30
N ILE A 254 6.17 8.15 -10.43
CA ILE A 254 7.54 7.99 -9.94
C ILE A 254 7.64 6.99 -8.80
N SER A 255 6.72 7.08 -7.84
CA SER A 255 6.82 6.38 -6.55
C SER A 255 6.15 5.01 -6.55
N SER A 256 6.63 4.13 -5.68
CA SER A 256 6.03 2.84 -5.33
C SER A 256 4.65 3.00 -4.68
N ALA A 257 3.85 1.93 -4.69
CA ALA A 257 2.52 1.95 -4.06
C ALA A 257 2.55 2.31 -2.56
N PRO A 258 3.51 1.81 -1.75
CA PRO A 258 3.67 2.25 -0.36
C PRO A 258 3.96 3.75 -0.21
N ALA A 259 4.82 4.33 -1.05
CA ALA A 259 5.10 5.77 -1.00
C ALA A 259 3.90 6.63 -1.44
N HIS A 260 3.08 6.14 -2.38
CA HIS A 260 1.77 6.72 -2.67
C HIS A 260 0.84 6.70 -1.44
N ARG A 261 0.82 5.61 -0.67
CA ARG A 261 0.05 5.56 0.59
C ARG A 261 0.57 6.55 1.62
N LEU A 262 1.89 6.69 1.77
CA LEU A 262 2.51 7.70 2.63
C LEU A 262 2.02 9.11 2.24
N THR A 263 1.99 9.43 0.95
CA THR A 263 1.45 10.72 0.48
C THR A 263 0.00 10.92 0.92
N HIS A 264 -0.84 9.89 0.80
CA HIS A 264 -2.22 9.93 1.28
C HIS A 264 -2.33 10.04 2.81
N GLN A 265 -1.39 9.47 3.57
CA GLN A 265 -1.30 9.66 5.03
C GLN A 265 -0.89 11.09 5.38
N LEU A 266 0.07 11.69 4.66
CA LEU A 266 0.41 13.08 4.84
C LEU A 266 -0.80 13.98 4.56
N ARG A 267 -1.52 13.77 3.46
CA ARG A 267 -2.75 14.50 3.15
C ARG A 267 -3.78 14.43 4.28
N ALA A 268 -3.99 13.25 4.86
CA ALA A 268 -4.93 13.04 5.95
C ALA A 268 -4.54 13.76 7.25
N ASN A 269 -3.25 14.07 7.44
CA ASN A 269 -2.74 14.78 8.62
C ASN A 269 -2.72 16.31 8.44
N HIS A 270 -2.91 16.83 7.23
CA HIS A 270 -2.92 18.26 6.96
C HIS A 270 -4.33 18.79 6.75
N GLU A 271 -4.56 20.04 7.11
CA GLU A 271 -5.87 20.68 6.94
C GLU A 271 -6.08 21.23 5.54
N ALA A 272 -4.98 21.57 4.86
CA ALA A 272 -5.00 22.10 3.51
C ALA A 272 -3.89 21.49 2.65
N ILE A 273 -4.16 21.40 1.36
CA ILE A 273 -3.21 20.95 0.34
C ILE A 273 -3.14 21.98 -0.78
N LEU A 274 -1.92 22.34 -1.19
CA LEU A 274 -1.67 23.31 -2.25
C LEU A 274 -0.84 22.71 -3.37
N VAL A 275 -1.29 22.93 -4.61
CA VAL A 275 -0.54 22.61 -5.84
C VAL A 275 -0.54 23.78 -6.81
N GLY A 276 0.35 23.74 -7.80
CA GLY A 276 0.32 24.68 -8.91
C GLY A 276 -0.70 24.28 -9.98
N ILE A 277 -1.20 25.26 -10.73
CA ILE A 277 -2.09 25.01 -11.87
C ILE A 277 -1.50 24.06 -12.93
N ASN A 278 -0.17 24.06 -13.14
CA ASN A 278 0.45 23.16 -14.11
C ASN A 278 0.26 21.68 -13.70
N THR A 279 0.23 21.38 -12.41
CA THR A 279 -0.07 20.03 -11.88
C THR A 279 -1.51 19.64 -12.19
N VAL A 280 -2.46 20.56 -12.07
CA VAL A 280 -3.86 20.32 -12.44
C VAL A 280 -4.01 20.08 -13.94
N LEU A 281 -3.32 20.86 -14.77
CA LEU A 281 -3.37 20.71 -16.23
C LEU A 281 -2.72 19.41 -16.72
N ALA A 282 -1.70 18.91 -16.01
CA ALA A 282 -1.01 17.68 -16.38
C ALA A 282 -1.75 16.41 -15.90
N ASP A 283 -2.23 16.42 -14.66
CA ASP A 283 -2.67 15.20 -13.98
C ASP A 283 -4.16 15.17 -13.62
N ASP A 284 -4.86 16.30 -13.72
CA ASP A 284 -6.26 16.49 -13.28
C ASP A 284 -6.55 15.74 -11.96
N PRO A 285 -5.85 16.09 -10.87
CA PRO A 285 -5.90 15.36 -9.61
C PRO A 285 -7.18 15.67 -8.84
N GLN A 286 -7.57 14.78 -7.93
CA GLN A 286 -8.66 15.03 -6.99
C GLN A 286 -8.20 15.70 -5.68
N LEU A 287 -6.91 15.60 -5.35
CA LEU A 287 -6.30 16.09 -4.10
C LEU A 287 -6.99 15.57 -2.81
N THR A 288 -7.60 14.39 -2.88
CA THR A 288 -8.29 13.73 -1.77
C THR A 288 -7.44 12.63 -1.11
N VAL A 289 -7.89 12.19 0.06
CA VAL A 289 -7.42 11.00 0.78
C VAL A 289 -8.25 9.80 0.32
N ARG A 290 -7.59 8.78 -0.26
CA ARG A 290 -8.29 7.61 -0.86
C ARG A 290 -7.71 6.27 -0.46
N LEU A 291 -6.41 6.24 -0.12
CA LEU A 291 -5.70 5.01 0.19
C LEU A 291 -5.62 4.71 1.70
N VAL A 292 -6.07 5.65 2.54
CA VAL A 292 -6.09 5.51 4.00
C VAL A 292 -7.32 6.20 4.57
N ALA A 293 -7.65 5.91 5.83
CA ALA A 293 -8.68 6.65 6.56
C ALA A 293 -8.19 8.05 6.95
N GLY A 294 -9.04 9.06 6.81
CA GLY A 294 -8.71 10.45 7.14
C GLY A 294 -9.68 11.44 6.52
N GLN A 295 -9.61 12.70 6.96
CA GLN A 295 -10.37 13.79 6.34
C GLN A 295 -9.64 14.28 5.08
N ASN A 296 -10.41 14.77 4.11
CA ASN A 296 -9.83 15.41 2.94
C ASN A 296 -9.30 16.82 3.32
N PRO A 297 -8.05 17.15 2.97
CA PRO A 297 -7.55 18.50 3.15
C PRO A 297 -8.27 19.47 2.21
N GLN A 298 -8.40 20.74 2.63
CA GLN A 298 -8.93 21.83 1.81
C GLN A 298 -8.05 22.00 0.55
N PRO A 299 -8.57 21.72 -0.66
CA PRO A 299 -7.80 21.86 -1.88
C PRO A 299 -7.60 23.32 -2.27
N ILE A 300 -6.35 23.69 -2.53
CA ILE A 300 -5.92 25.03 -2.95
C ILE A 300 -5.08 24.91 -4.21
N ILE A 301 -5.31 25.78 -5.19
CA ILE A 301 -4.46 25.89 -6.38
C ILE A 301 -3.91 27.30 -6.55
N LEU A 302 -2.65 27.39 -6.97
CA LEU A 302 -2.04 28.64 -7.44
C LEU A 302 -2.24 28.77 -8.94
N ASP A 303 -3.09 29.71 -9.37
CA ASP A 303 -3.42 29.95 -10.77
C ASP A 303 -3.55 31.44 -11.06
N SER A 304 -2.42 32.08 -11.38
CA SER A 304 -2.36 33.52 -11.62
C SER A 304 -3.24 34.03 -12.76
N ARG A 305 -3.70 33.13 -13.67
CA ARG A 305 -4.47 33.50 -14.87
C ARG A 305 -5.81 32.76 -15.01
N LEU A 306 -6.27 32.04 -13.98
CA LEU A 306 -7.52 31.25 -14.02
C LEU A 306 -7.57 30.32 -15.24
N ARG A 307 -6.51 29.53 -15.44
CA ARG A 307 -6.39 28.49 -16.47
C ARG A 307 -7.05 27.16 -16.08
N CYS A 308 -7.49 27.01 -14.83
CA CYS A 308 -8.20 25.82 -14.35
C CYS A 308 -9.36 25.45 -15.31
N PRO A 309 -9.37 24.23 -15.88
CA PRO A 309 -10.46 23.77 -16.72
C PRO A 309 -11.79 23.70 -15.94
N LEU A 310 -12.90 24.08 -16.57
CA LEU A 310 -14.22 24.10 -15.93
C LEU A 310 -14.76 22.69 -15.61
N ASP A 311 -14.20 21.67 -16.23
CA ASP A 311 -14.50 20.24 -16.08
C ASP A 311 -13.50 19.50 -15.17
N ALA A 312 -12.52 20.20 -14.59
CA ALA A 312 -11.52 19.62 -13.69
C ALA A 312 -12.16 18.85 -12.52
N LYS A 313 -11.59 17.71 -12.15
CA LYS A 313 -12.13 16.85 -11.07
C LYS A 313 -12.25 17.59 -9.74
N LEU A 314 -11.38 18.55 -9.47
CA LEU A 314 -11.40 19.39 -8.27
C LEU A 314 -12.69 20.21 -8.11
N LEU A 315 -13.36 20.54 -9.21
CA LEU A 315 -14.62 21.30 -9.19
C LEU A 315 -15.85 20.42 -8.97
N GLN A 316 -15.70 19.09 -9.00
CA GLN A 316 -16.82 18.16 -8.85
C GLN A 316 -17.19 17.94 -7.37
N ASN A 317 -16.26 18.17 -6.44
CA ASN A 317 -16.50 17.97 -5.01
C ASN A 317 -17.22 19.18 -4.38
N ARG A 318 -18.56 19.10 -4.32
CA ARG A 318 -19.38 20.18 -3.73
C ARG A 318 -19.28 20.28 -2.21
N ALA A 319 -18.84 19.23 -1.52
CA ALA A 319 -18.73 19.23 -0.06
C ALA A 319 -17.52 20.05 0.43
N GLN A 320 -16.48 20.20 -0.41
CA GLN A 320 -15.27 20.94 -0.07
C GLN A 320 -14.81 21.74 -1.31
N PRO A 321 -15.18 23.02 -1.40
CA PRO A 321 -14.99 23.81 -2.61
C PRO A 321 -13.51 24.08 -2.88
N LEU A 322 -13.09 24.04 -4.14
CA LEU A 322 -11.73 24.39 -4.55
C LEU A 322 -11.42 25.86 -4.27
N TRP A 323 -10.32 26.14 -3.57
CA TRP A 323 -9.82 27.50 -3.40
C TRP A 323 -8.80 27.83 -4.48
N ILE A 324 -9.01 28.92 -5.21
CA ILE A 324 -8.14 29.33 -6.31
C ILE A 324 -7.49 30.66 -5.93
N MET A 325 -6.17 30.64 -5.73
CA MET A 325 -5.39 31.85 -5.56
C MET A 325 -5.02 32.39 -6.95
N THR A 326 -5.41 33.62 -7.23
CA THR A 326 -5.20 34.25 -8.53
C THR A 326 -4.68 35.68 -8.40
N SER A 327 -4.20 36.25 -9.51
CA SER A 327 -3.71 37.63 -9.51
C SER A 327 -4.85 38.64 -9.57
N HIS A 328 -4.62 39.88 -9.10
CA HIS A 328 -5.59 40.97 -9.24
C HIS A 328 -5.99 41.26 -10.70
N CYS A 329 -5.13 40.99 -11.67
CA CYS A 329 -5.39 41.22 -13.09
C CYS A 329 -6.08 40.05 -13.82
N ALA A 330 -6.42 38.96 -13.12
CA ALA A 330 -7.06 37.81 -13.72
C ALA A 330 -8.46 38.12 -14.30
N ASP A 331 -8.83 37.41 -15.36
CA ASP A 331 -10.08 37.63 -16.10
C ASP A 331 -11.34 37.44 -15.22
N LYS A 332 -12.22 38.45 -15.20
CA LYS A 332 -13.43 38.44 -14.36
C LYS A 332 -14.48 37.45 -14.88
N HIS A 333 -14.58 37.24 -16.19
CA HIS A 333 -15.55 36.29 -16.75
C HIS A 333 -15.21 34.85 -16.36
N ARG A 334 -13.93 34.48 -16.40
CA ARG A 334 -13.43 33.19 -15.94
C ARG A 334 -13.64 32.99 -14.46
N GLN A 335 -13.43 34.02 -13.63
CA GLN A 335 -13.74 33.93 -12.21
C GLN A 335 -15.22 33.56 -12.01
N CYS A 336 -16.15 34.29 -12.62
CA CYS A 336 -17.58 34.00 -12.51
C CYS A 336 -17.90 32.57 -12.97
N ALA A 337 -17.27 32.09 -14.06
CA ALA A 337 -17.48 30.73 -14.56
C ALA A 337 -16.99 29.64 -13.58
N LEU A 338 -15.84 29.85 -12.92
CA LEU A 338 -15.30 28.93 -11.92
C LEU A 338 -16.11 28.94 -10.62
N GLU A 339 -16.53 30.12 -10.16
CA GLU A 339 -17.39 30.28 -8.99
C GLU A 339 -18.78 29.66 -9.21
N ALA A 340 -19.33 29.77 -10.43
CA ALA A 340 -20.57 29.08 -10.81
C ALA A 340 -20.45 27.55 -10.76
N ARG A 341 -19.23 27.01 -10.83
CA ARG A 341 -18.92 25.58 -10.64
C ARG A 341 -18.59 25.23 -9.19
N GLY A 342 -18.66 26.18 -8.26
CA GLY A 342 -18.47 25.97 -6.82
C GLY A 342 -17.05 26.25 -6.32
N ALA A 343 -16.16 26.81 -7.13
CA ALA A 343 -14.86 27.28 -6.65
C ALA A 343 -15.00 28.56 -5.83
N LYS A 344 -14.02 28.82 -4.94
CA LYS A 344 -13.84 30.11 -4.26
C LYS A 344 -12.56 30.76 -4.76
N VAL A 345 -12.66 31.91 -5.41
CA VAL A 345 -11.52 32.60 -6.01
C VAL A 345 -11.06 33.74 -5.10
N PHE A 346 -9.76 33.80 -4.83
CA PHE A 346 -9.12 34.83 -4.04
C PHE A 346 -8.10 35.58 -4.89
N ARG A 347 -8.22 36.90 -4.96
CA ARG A 347 -7.31 37.76 -5.73
C ARG A 347 -6.24 38.32 -4.80
N LEU A 348 -4.99 38.08 -5.15
CA LEU A 348 -3.80 38.42 -4.36
C LEU A 348 -2.82 39.26 -5.19
N GLY A 349 -1.90 39.90 -4.47
CA GLY A 349 -0.73 40.56 -5.02
C GLY A 349 0.17 39.61 -5.80
N THR A 350 0.97 40.19 -6.69
CA THR A 350 2.00 39.45 -7.43
C THR A 350 3.36 40.11 -7.21
N HIS A 351 4.42 39.30 -7.19
CA HIS A 351 5.78 39.81 -7.31
C HIS A 351 6.03 40.38 -8.71
N ASP A 352 7.17 41.05 -8.90
CA ASP A 352 7.57 41.66 -10.17
C ASP A 352 7.66 40.64 -11.33
N ASP A 353 7.85 39.35 -11.02
CA ASP A 353 7.85 38.26 -12.00
C ASP A 353 6.45 37.76 -12.40
N GLY A 354 5.38 38.42 -11.90
CA GLY A 354 3.99 38.11 -12.18
C GLY A 354 3.46 36.86 -11.46
N ARG A 355 4.23 36.28 -10.53
CA ARG A 355 3.79 35.17 -9.68
C ARG A 355 3.05 35.67 -8.45
N ILE A 356 2.11 34.85 -7.96
CA ILE A 356 1.32 35.14 -6.76
C ILE A 356 2.25 35.25 -5.55
N ASN A 357 2.01 36.27 -4.72
CA ASN A 357 2.71 36.47 -3.46
C ASN A 357 2.36 35.36 -2.46
N ILE A 358 3.35 34.52 -2.10
CA ILE A 358 3.12 33.36 -1.23
C ILE A 358 2.86 33.78 0.22
N ASP A 359 3.47 34.87 0.70
CA ASP A 359 3.22 35.39 2.04
C ASP A 359 1.74 35.76 2.22
N GLU A 360 1.16 36.45 1.23
CA GLU A 360 -0.27 36.80 1.22
C GLU A 360 -1.16 35.55 1.19
N VAL A 361 -0.79 34.51 0.44
CA VAL A 361 -1.51 33.23 0.46
C VAL A 361 -1.51 32.67 1.87
N LEU A 362 -0.34 32.59 2.53
CA LEU A 362 -0.23 31.99 3.85
C LEU A 362 -0.94 32.79 4.95
N MET A 363 -0.92 34.12 4.88
CA MET A 363 -1.69 34.99 5.78
C MET A 363 -3.20 34.74 5.62
N LEU A 364 -3.70 34.70 4.39
CA LEU A 364 -5.11 34.41 4.11
C LEU A 364 -5.53 33.05 4.64
N LEU A 365 -4.69 32.02 4.50
CA LEU A 365 -4.96 30.70 5.06
C LEU A 365 -4.98 30.73 6.59
N ALA A 366 -4.06 31.45 7.22
CA ALA A 366 -4.04 31.59 8.68
C ALA A 366 -5.29 32.30 9.22
N GLU A 367 -5.76 33.36 8.55
CA GLU A 367 -7.02 34.06 8.85
C GLU A 367 -8.23 33.16 8.67
N ALA A 368 -8.22 32.30 7.64
CA ALA A 368 -9.25 31.30 7.41
C ALA A 368 -9.22 30.12 8.41
N GLY A 369 -8.28 30.11 9.35
CA GLY A 369 -8.20 29.11 10.41
C GLY A 369 -7.32 27.91 10.08
N VAL A 370 -6.66 27.88 8.92
CA VAL A 370 -5.79 26.77 8.52
C VAL A 370 -4.51 26.79 9.36
N ARG A 371 -4.24 25.69 10.05
CA ARG A 371 -3.08 25.48 10.93
C ARG A 371 -1.93 24.82 10.21
N SER A 372 -2.22 23.90 9.29
CA SER A 372 -1.21 23.14 8.55
C SER A 372 -1.50 23.09 7.06
N LEU A 373 -0.45 23.28 6.28
CA LEU A 373 -0.47 23.28 4.82
C LEU A 373 0.53 22.27 4.28
N MET A 374 0.05 21.32 3.47
CA MET A 374 0.90 20.46 2.65
C MET A 374 1.05 21.08 1.27
N VAL A 375 2.28 21.30 0.82
CA VAL A 375 2.58 21.76 -0.54
C VAL A 375 3.06 20.58 -1.36
N GLU A 376 2.28 20.20 -2.37
CA GLU A 376 2.58 19.07 -3.26
C GLU A 376 3.07 19.54 -4.63
N GLY A 377 3.97 18.73 -5.21
CA GLY A 377 4.33 18.64 -6.63
C GLY A 377 4.16 19.88 -7.53
N GLY A 378 5.28 20.35 -8.09
CA GLY A 378 5.31 21.33 -9.17
C GLY A 378 6.54 22.20 -9.03
N GLY A 379 7.52 22.04 -9.92
CA GLY A 379 8.86 22.60 -9.70
C GLY A 379 8.87 24.12 -9.50
N GLN A 380 7.95 24.86 -10.12
CA GLN A 380 7.81 26.30 -9.91
C GLN A 380 7.29 26.66 -8.51
N VAL A 381 6.27 25.95 -8.02
CA VAL A 381 5.71 26.18 -6.68
C VAL A 381 6.73 25.83 -5.62
N ILE A 382 7.36 24.65 -5.74
CA ILE A 382 8.44 24.20 -4.85
C ILE A 382 9.54 25.27 -4.77
N THR A 383 10.02 25.74 -5.93
CA THR A 383 11.07 26.76 -6.00
C THR A 383 10.62 28.08 -5.34
N SER A 384 9.37 28.52 -5.55
CA SER A 384 8.83 29.74 -4.95
C SER A 384 8.78 29.67 -3.43
N PHE A 385 8.32 28.56 -2.85
CA PHE A 385 8.28 28.36 -1.40
C PHE A 385 9.68 28.34 -0.79
N ILE A 386 10.66 27.70 -1.45
CA ILE A 386 12.04 27.67 -0.97
C ILE A 386 12.69 29.06 -1.05
N LYS A 387 12.49 29.80 -2.15
CA LYS A 387 13.01 31.17 -2.30
C LYS A 387 12.46 32.13 -1.26
N ALA A 388 11.19 31.98 -0.91
CA ALA A 388 10.54 32.80 0.10
C ALA A 388 10.91 32.38 1.54
N GLN A 389 11.65 31.29 1.73
CA GLN A 389 11.98 30.74 3.06
C GLN A 389 10.72 30.36 3.88
N LEU A 390 9.67 29.90 3.20
CA LEU A 390 8.36 29.62 3.78
C LEU A 390 8.06 28.13 3.95
N VAL A 391 9.09 27.28 3.93
CA VAL A 391 8.96 25.85 4.21
C VAL A 391 9.53 25.56 5.60
N ASP A 392 8.78 24.79 6.40
CA ASP A 392 9.17 24.42 7.76
C ASP A 392 9.72 22.99 7.80
N GLN A 393 9.11 22.08 7.04
CA GLN A 393 9.51 20.67 6.96
C GLN A 393 9.46 20.16 5.52
N MET A 394 10.33 19.22 5.20
CA MET A 394 10.30 18.46 3.94
C MET A 394 10.00 16.98 4.18
N VAL A 395 9.21 16.39 3.29
CA VAL A 395 9.09 14.93 3.12
C VAL A 395 9.26 14.58 1.63
N LEU A 396 10.47 14.15 1.26
CA LEU A 396 10.88 13.83 -0.10
C LEU A 396 10.86 12.32 -0.32
N THR A 397 10.28 11.88 -1.43
CA THR A 397 10.40 10.49 -1.92
C THR A 397 11.39 10.45 -3.08
N VAL A 398 12.40 9.60 -3.00
CA VAL A 398 13.39 9.37 -4.06
C VAL A 398 13.21 7.95 -4.61
N ALA A 399 12.71 7.83 -5.84
CA ALA A 399 12.55 6.56 -6.52
C ALA A 399 13.85 6.16 -7.23
N PRO A 400 14.22 4.86 -7.23
CA PRO A 400 15.50 4.35 -7.75
C PRO A 400 15.48 4.24 -9.28
N MET A 401 15.23 5.35 -9.97
CA MET A 401 15.18 5.46 -11.42
C MET A 401 15.83 6.76 -11.89
N PHE A 402 16.08 6.86 -13.19
CA PHE A 402 16.61 8.06 -13.86
C PHE A 402 15.61 8.52 -14.93
N ALA A 403 15.30 9.82 -14.99
CA ALA A 403 14.39 10.36 -16.01
C ALA A 403 15.01 11.46 -16.89
N GLY A 404 16.01 12.20 -16.40
CA GLY A 404 16.66 13.29 -17.15
C GLY A 404 15.70 14.41 -17.53
N GLY A 405 14.62 14.58 -16.78
CA GLY A 405 13.48 15.43 -17.13
C GLY A 405 13.42 16.73 -16.33
N LEU A 406 12.21 17.14 -15.98
CA LEU A 406 11.96 18.38 -15.25
C LEU A 406 12.40 18.27 -13.80
N GLN A 407 13.22 19.21 -13.34
CA GLN A 407 13.77 19.23 -11.98
C GLN A 407 12.74 19.67 -10.94
N ALA A 408 12.82 19.07 -9.75
CA ALA A 408 12.00 19.43 -8.60
C ALA A 408 12.23 20.87 -8.12
N VAL A 409 13.50 21.28 -8.06
CA VAL A 409 13.92 22.59 -7.60
C VAL A 409 14.68 23.26 -8.74
N ASN A 410 14.18 24.40 -9.19
CA ASN A 410 14.84 25.21 -10.21
C ASN A 410 15.87 26.15 -9.57
N SER A 411 16.53 26.98 -10.39
CA SER A 411 17.52 27.95 -9.90
C SER A 411 16.97 28.82 -8.75
N LEU A 412 17.61 28.69 -7.60
CA LEU A 412 17.34 29.47 -6.39
C LEU A 412 17.95 30.88 -6.44
N GLY A 413 18.85 31.16 -7.41
CA GLY A 413 19.47 32.48 -7.55
C GLY A 413 20.46 32.83 -6.43
N LEU A 414 21.05 31.82 -5.79
CA LEU A 414 22.00 31.99 -4.70
C LEU A 414 23.34 32.53 -5.21
N SER A 415 23.85 33.60 -4.60
CA SER A 415 25.11 34.25 -4.96
C SER A 415 26.30 33.78 -4.12
N ALA A 416 26.07 33.15 -2.97
CA ALA A 416 27.10 32.69 -2.04
C ALA A 416 26.83 31.27 -1.52
N ALA A 417 27.89 30.48 -1.29
CA ALA A 417 27.79 29.09 -0.82
C ALA A 417 27.17 28.95 0.58
N ASN A 418 27.27 29.98 1.43
CA ASN A 418 26.70 29.97 2.78
C ASN A 418 25.19 30.27 2.80
N ALA A 419 24.60 30.62 1.66
CA ALA A 419 23.17 30.89 1.52
C ALA A 419 22.36 29.65 1.09
N VAL A 420 22.99 28.48 1.04
CA VAL A 420 22.33 27.23 0.63
C VAL A 420 21.42 26.74 1.75
N PRO A 421 20.10 26.61 1.50
CA PRO A 421 19.19 26.05 2.50
C PRO A 421 19.53 24.59 2.74
N HIS A 422 19.51 24.19 4.01
CA HIS A 422 19.84 22.82 4.43
C HIS A 422 18.81 22.30 5.42
N LEU A 423 18.82 20.98 5.62
CA LEU A 423 17.89 20.30 6.51
C LEU A 423 18.59 19.93 7.82
N ALA A 424 17.89 20.12 8.93
CA ALA A 424 18.22 19.56 10.23
C ALA A 424 17.28 18.40 10.59
N ASN A 425 17.63 17.64 11.64
CA ASN A 425 16.84 16.49 12.12
C ASN A 425 16.45 15.53 10.98
N VAL A 426 17.43 15.27 10.10
CA VAL A 426 17.20 14.48 8.89
C VAL A 426 17.01 13.02 9.25
N GLN A 427 15.97 12.43 8.69
CA GLN A 427 15.67 11.02 8.80
C GLN A 427 15.54 10.41 7.42
N TYR A 428 15.97 9.17 7.32
CA TYR A 428 15.87 8.37 6.11
C TYR A 428 15.09 7.09 6.42
N GLN A 429 14.22 6.70 5.51
CA GLN A 429 13.49 5.45 5.60
C GLN A 429 13.29 4.86 4.22
N VAL A 430 13.64 3.60 4.03
CA VAL A 430 13.32 2.87 2.81
C VAL A 430 11.89 2.36 2.89
N LEU A 431 11.11 2.62 1.86
CA LEU A 431 9.74 2.19 1.73
C LEU A 431 9.57 1.48 0.38
N ASP A 432 9.52 0.15 0.41
CA ASP A 432 9.67 -0.70 -0.77
C ASP A 432 11.02 -0.42 -1.47
N SER A 433 10.99 0.11 -2.69
CA SER A 433 12.19 0.49 -3.44
C SER A 433 12.55 1.97 -3.31
N ASP A 434 11.66 2.80 -2.73
CA ASP A 434 11.87 4.23 -2.61
C ASP A 434 12.60 4.61 -1.31
N LEU A 435 13.41 5.66 -1.38
CA LEU A 435 14.01 6.30 -0.22
C LEU A 435 13.19 7.52 0.19
N ILE A 436 12.62 7.50 1.40
CA ILE A 436 11.95 8.64 2.00
C ILE A 436 12.96 9.43 2.83
N ILE A 437 13.05 10.74 2.58
CA ILE A 437 13.88 11.68 3.32
C ILE A 437 12.97 12.70 3.99
N ARG A 438 13.03 12.82 5.32
CA ARG A 438 12.35 13.88 6.07
C ARG A 438 13.38 14.76 6.77
N GLY A 439 13.12 16.05 6.84
CA GLY A 439 13.97 16.99 7.59
C GLY A 439 13.26 18.31 7.84
N ASP A 440 13.75 19.06 8.82
CA ASP A 440 13.31 20.43 9.11
C ASP A 440 14.16 21.41 8.33
N PHE A 441 13.55 22.38 7.67
CA PHE A 441 14.30 23.42 6.97
C PHE A 441 14.98 24.35 7.97
N ILE A 442 16.28 24.57 7.79
CA ILE A 442 17.04 25.61 8.46
C ILE A 442 17.41 26.66 7.43
N TRP A 443 16.93 27.87 7.67
CA TRP A 443 17.26 29.04 6.88
C TRP A 443 18.44 29.75 7.55
N THR A 444 19.52 29.97 6.80
CA THR A 444 20.59 30.85 7.27
C THR A 444 20.05 32.28 7.35
N GLU A 445 20.29 32.95 8.48
CA GLU A 445 19.95 34.37 8.62
C GLU A 445 20.64 35.14 7.48
N GLN A 446 19.85 35.90 6.72
CA GLN A 446 20.35 36.76 5.64
C GLN A 446 20.93 38.06 6.20
#